data_AF-A0A2Z3JK13-F1
#
_entry.id   AF-A0A2Z3JK13-F1
#
_cell.length_a   1.000
_cell.length_b   1.000
_cell.length_c   1.000
_cell.angle_alpha   90.00
_cell.angle_beta   90.00
_cell.angle_gamma   90.00
#
_symmetry.space_group_name_H-M   'P 1'
#
loop_
_entity.id
_entity.type
_entity.pdbx_description
1 polymer ?
#
loop_
_entity_poly.entity_id
_entity_poly.type
_entity_poly.pdbx_seq_one_letter_code
_entity_poly.pdbx_strand_id
1 'polypeptide(L)'
;MTLLACGVGTVLAQSTPPAVPAVPPAMPSVPLSPAPSAGPLNRERLQNATFVIMPPVVIGNASLLGGSDMAAVLGAMSRDSAGALKRHYPGAHFASDPAAPGVIRVTPQMLAPSALVPWATIGARWVFQAPGMPDLVLQQQFGLLTVYLHRAEAANFVFDQLAQQLP
;
A
#
# COMPACT_ATOMS: atom_id res chain seq x y z
N MET A 1 -42.00 -35.05 -52.13
CA MET A 1 -41.48 -36.29 -52.73
C MET A 1 -41.29 -37.28 -51.58
N THR A 2 -42.05 -38.36 -51.64
CA THR A 2 -42.28 -39.39 -50.62
C THR A 2 -41.24 -40.50 -50.68
N LEU A 3 -40.85 -41.06 -49.51
CA LEU A 3 -40.57 -42.49 -49.20
C LEU A 3 -39.95 -42.56 -47.78
N LEU A 4 -40.59 -43.08 -46.71
CA LEU A 4 -40.89 -44.50 -46.34
C LEU A 4 -39.68 -45.45 -46.57
N ALA A 5 -39.25 -46.35 -45.66
CA ALA A 5 -39.76 -46.81 -44.37
C ALA A 5 -38.72 -47.72 -43.63
N CYS A 6 -39.09 -48.06 -42.38
CA CYS A 6 -38.94 -49.36 -41.70
C CYS A 6 -37.63 -49.77 -40.99
N GLY A 7 -37.78 -50.08 -39.69
CA GLY A 7 -36.83 -50.82 -38.87
C GLY A 7 -37.33 -50.97 -37.43
N VAL A 8 -38.11 -52.03 -37.18
CA VAL A 8 -38.65 -52.45 -35.88
C VAL A 8 -37.54 -52.99 -34.98
N GLY A 9 -37.57 -52.68 -33.69
CA GLY A 9 -36.71 -53.28 -32.68
C GLY A 9 -37.24 -53.06 -31.26
N THR A 10 -38.09 -53.98 -30.80
CA THR A 10 -38.55 -54.09 -29.42
C THR A 10 -37.40 -54.59 -28.54
N VAL A 11 -37.07 -53.90 -27.45
CA VAL A 11 -36.35 -54.51 -26.30
C VAL A 11 -36.83 -53.93 -24.97
N LEU A 12 -36.89 -54.85 -24.02
CA LEU A 12 -37.51 -54.86 -22.71
C LEU A 12 -37.04 -53.77 -21.74
N ALA A 13 -37.97 -53.40 -20.87
CA ALA A 13 -37.79 -52.56 -19.69
C ALA A 13 -36.64 -53.04 -18.78
N GLN A 14 -35.80 -52.09 -18.36
CA GLN A 14 -34.95 -52.23 -17.18
C GLN A 14 -35.21 -51.05 -16.25
N SER A 15 -35.69 -51.37 -15.06
CA SER A 15 -35.95 -50.45 -13.96
C SER A 15 -34.62 -49.95 -13.39
N THR A 16 -34.32 -48.67 -13.58
CA THR A 16 -33.20 -47.99 -12.91
C THR A 16 -33.67 -47.24 -11.65
N PRO A 17 -32.93 -47.34 -10.53
CA PRO A 17 -33.27 -46.70 -9.25
C PRO A 17 -33.14 -45.16 -9.30
N PRO A 18 -33.77 -44.43 -8.37
CA PRO A 18 -33.69 -42.98 -8.33
C PRO A 18 -32.26 -42.50 -8.08
N ALA A 19 -31.75 -41.70 -9.01
CA ALA A 19 -30.48 -41.00 -8.88
C ALA A 19 -30.56 -39.99 -7.72
N VAL A 20 -29.73 -40.22 -6.71
CA VAL A 20 -29.47 -39.27 -5.63
C VAL A 20 -28.82 -38.03 -6.24
N PRO A 21 -29.29 -36.80 -5.96
CA PRO A 21 -28.60 -35.60 -6.41
C PRO A 21 -27.22 -35.53 -5.74
N ALA A 22 -26.17 -35.62 -6.57
CA ALA A 22 -24.80 -35.39 -6.17
C ALA A 22 -24.67 -33.93 -5.70
N VAL A 23 -24.46 -33.76 -4.40
CA VAL A 23 -24.12 -32.47 -3.80
C VAL A 23 -22.74 -32.07 -4.34
N PRO A 24 -22.57 -30.90 -4.97
CA PRO A 24 -21.26 -30.45 -5.40
C PRO A 24 -20.34 -30.31 -4.18
N PRO A 25 -19.04 -30.68 -4.30
CA PRO A 25 -18.09 -30.51 -3.22
C PRO A 25 -18.00 -29.03 -2.84
N ALA A 26 -18.26 -28.73 -1.58
CA ALA A 26 -18.08 -27.42 -1.00
C ALA A 26 -16.63 -26.99 -1.24
N MET A 27 -16.46 -25.92 -2.02
CA MET A 27 -15.17 -25.27 -2.16
C MET A 27 -14.72 -24.81 -0.77
N PRO A 28 -13.45 -24.99 -0.40
CA PRO A 28 -12.93 -24.41 0.83
C PRO A 28 -13.05 -22.89 0.73
N SER A 29 -13.96 -22.33 1.53
CA SER A 29 -14.05 -20.89 1.76
C SER A 29 -12.70 -20.42 2.27
N VAL A 30 -11.96 -19.69 1.43
CA VAL A 30 -10.76 -18.98 1.86
C VAL A 30 -11.17 -18.08 3.02
N PRO A 31 -10.54 -18.16 4.20
CA PRO A 31 -10.87 -17.26 5.29
C PRO A 31 -10.60 -15.84 4.82
N LEU A 32 -11.66 -15.05 4.67
CA LEU A 32 -11.57 -13.59 4.60
C LEU A 32 -10.84 -13.16 5.87
N SER A 33 -9.58 -12.73 5.70
CA SER A 33 -8.82 -12.12 6.80
C SER A 33 -9.70 -11.06 7.46
N PRO A 34 -9.88 -11.09 8.79
CA PRO A 34 -10.71 -10.11 9.47
C PRO A 34 -10.15 -8.72 9.14
N ALA A 35 -11.01 -7.85 8.63
CA ALA A 35 -10.68 -6.45 8.47
C ALA A 35 -10.13 -5.95 9.81
N PRO A 36 -8.96 -5.28 9.84
CA PRO A 36 -8.38 -4.84 11.10
C PRO A 36 -9.41 -3.95 11.82
N SER A 37 -9.87 -4.41 12.99
CA SER A 37 -10.80 -3.69 13.87
C SER A 37 -10.40 -2.22 14.07
N ALA A 38 -11.35 -1.33 14.31
CA ALA A 38 -11.01 0.05 14.64
C ALA A 38 -10.34 0.09 16.03
N GLY A 39 -9.08 0.51 16.09
CA GLY A 39 -8.28 0.72 17.29
C GLY A 39 -7.07 1.59 16.93
N PRO A 40 -6.34 2.18 17.90
CA PRO A 40 -5.23 3.08 17.60
C PRO A 40 -4.19 2.42 16.68
N LEU A 41 -3.57 3.22 15.80
CA LEU A 41 -2.48 2.75 14.94
C LEU A 41 -1.35 2.22 15.83
N ASN A 42 -1.27 0.90 15.97
CA ASN A 42 -0.27 0.21 16.78
C ASN A 42 0.61 -0.68 15.87
N ARG A 43 1.70 -1.18 16.44
CA ARG A 43 2.69 -2.00 15.73
C ARG A 43 2.06 -3.18 14.98
N GLU A 44 1.16 -3.91 15.64
CA GLU A 44 0.53 -5.11 15.09
C GLU A 44 -0.35 -4.81 13.87
N ARG A 45 -1.09 -3.70 13.90
CA ARG A 45 -1.88 -3.21 12.77
C ARG A 45 -0.99 -2.86 11.60
N LEU A 46 0.05 -2.07 11.84
CA LEU A 46 0.96 -1.60 10.80
C LEU A 46 1.77 -2.74 10.18
N GLN A 47 2.13 -3.74 10.98
CA GLN A 47 2.81 -4.95 10.54
C GLN A 47 2.01 -5.76 9.52
N ASN A 48 0.67 -5.69 9.54
CA ASN A 48 -0.21 -6.46 8.65
C ASN A 48 -1.06 -5.56 7.73
N ALA A 49 -0.81 -4.26 7.73
CA ALA A 49 -1.60 -3.29 6.96
C ALA A 49 -1.24 -3.35 5.48
N THR A 50 -2.20 -2.91 4.66
CA THR A 50 -1.95 -2.55 3.26
C THR A 50 -1.71 -1.04 3.19
N PHE A 51 -0.53 -0.63 2.75
CA PHE A 51 -0.17 0.76 2.55
C PHE A 51 -0.31 1.17 1.09
N VAL A 52 -0.67 2.42 0.87
CA VAL A 52 -0.57 3.08 -0.44
C VAL A 52 0.29 4.33 -0.25
N ILE A 53 1.41 4.39 -0.96
CA ILE A 53 2.27 5.57 -0.94
C ILE A 53 1.69 6.61 -1.89
N MET A 54 1.20 7.70 -1.32
CA MET A 54 0.70 8.84 -2.07
C MET A 54 1.86 9.60 -2.72
N PRO A 55 1.59 10.38 -3.78
CA PRO A 55 2.60 11.26 -4.37
C PRO A 55 3.22 12.18 -3.30
N PRO A 56 4.55 12.30 -3.23
CA PRO A 56 5.18 13.18 -2.26
C PRO A 56 4.85 14.63 -2.56
N VAL A 57 4.73 15.41 -1.49
CA VAL A 57 4.41 16.84 -1.57
C VAL A 57 5.48 17.68 -0.91
N VAL A 58 5.73 18.87 -1.45
CA VAL A 58 6.61 19.86 -0.82
C VAL A 58 5.73 20.89 -0.12
N ILE A 59 5.97 21.10 1.16
CA ILE A 59 5.30 22.09 1.99
C ILE A 59 6.25 23.25 2.23
N GLY A 60 5.77 24.48 2.01
CA GLY A 60 6.57 25.69 2.11
C GLY A 60 7.10 26.17 0.75
N ASN A 61 8.25 26.85 0.76
CA ASN A 61 8.79 27.47 -0.45
C ASN A 61 9.61 26.46 -1.29
N ALA A 62 8.91 25.73 -2.16
CA ALA A 62 9.52 24.74 -3.05
C ALA A 62 10.56 25.34 -4.01
N SER A 63 10.48 26.63 -4.35
CA SER A 63 11.44 27.31 -5.23
C SER A 63 12.85 27.37 -4.64
N LEU A 64 12.98 27.28 -3.31
CA LEU A 64 14.29 27.17 -2.64
C LEU A 64 14.93 25.79 -2.81
N LEU A 65 14.14 24.77 -3.13
CA LEU A 65 14.60 23.41 -3.37
C LEU A 65 14.61 23.05 -4.86
N GLY A 66 13.99 23.88 -5.70
CA GLY A 66 13.62 23.64 -7.09
C GLY A 66 14.77 23.67 -8.10
N GLY A 67 15.79 22.85 -7.88
CA GLY A 67 16.74 22.48 -8.93
C GLY A 67 16.11 21.54 -9.96
N SER A 68 16.84 21.32 -11.06
CA SER A 68 16.49 20.43 -12.19
C SER A 68 16.08 19.01 -11.76
N ASP A 69 16.50 18.58 -10.57
CA ASP A 69 16.35 17.22 -10.06
C ASP A 69 15.14 17.02 -9.14
N MET A 70 14.25 18.01 -8.98
CA MET A 70 13.09 17.90 -8.07
C MET A 70 12.23 16.66 -8.34
N ALA A 71 11.99 16.32 -9.61
CA ALA A 71 11.26 15.11 -9.97
C ALA A 71 11.98 13.82 -9.52
N ALA A 72 13.31 13.80 -9.59
CA ALA A 72 14.12 12.68 -9.10
C ALA A 72 14.07 12.60 -7.56
N VAL A 73 14.10 13.72 -6.87
CA VAL A 73 13.94 13.80 -5.40
C VAL A 73 12.57 13.27 -4.98
N LEU A 74 11.48 13.74 -5.60
CA LEU A 74 10.13 13.26 -5.33
C LEU A 74 10.00 11.76 -5.64
N GLY A 75 10.59 11.28 -6.74
CA GLY A 75 10.64 9.86 -7.07
C GLY A 75 11.39 9.04 -6.03
N ALA A 76 12.54 9.52 -5.55
CA ALA A 76 13.31 8.90 -4.47
C ALA A 76 12.48 8.87 -3.18
N MET A 77 11.85 9.98 -2.79
CA MET A 77 11.02 10.02 -1.59
C MET A 77 9.91 8.98 -1.57
N SER A 78 9.23 8.78 -2.70
CA SER A 78 8.19 7.75 -2.80
C SER A 78 8.77 6.34 -2.64
N ARG A 79 9.84 6.01 -3.37
CA ARG A 79 10.49 4.69 -3.32
C ARG A 79 11.10 4.39 -1.95
N ASP A 80 11.84 5.34 -1.41
CA ASP A 80 12.53 5.20 -0.12
C ASP A 80 11.55 5.18 1.05
N SER A 81 10.39 5.87 0.92
CA SER A 81 9.32 5.73 1.90
C SER A 81 8.76 4.32 1.96
N ALA A 82 8.45 3.73 0.79
CA ALA A 82 7.99 2.35 0.71
C ALA A 82 9.06 1.38 1.26
N GLY A 83 10.33 1.60 0.89
CA GLY A 83 11.46 0.79 1.35
C GLY A 83 11.70 0.86 2.85
N ALA A 84 11.60 2.05 3.46
CA ALA A 84 11.71 2.23 4.91
C ALA A 84 10.56 1.53 5.65
N LEU A 85 9.32 1.71 5.19
CA LEU A 85 8.15 1.03 5.75
C LEU A 85 8.25 -0.50 5.62
N LYS A 86 8.69 -1.02 4.47
CA LYS A 86 8.84 -2.48 4.28
C LYS A 86 9.92 -3.07 5.18
N ARG A 87 11.00 -2.34 5.44
CA ARG A 87 12.05 -2.77 6.38
C ARG A 87 11.58 -2.75 7.83
N HIS A 88 10.86 -1.70 8.23
CA HIS A 88 10.36 -1.56 9.58
C HIS A 88 9.18 -2.53 9.87
N TYR A 89 8.33 -2.75 8.87
CA TYR A 89 7.17 -3.65 8.91
C TYR A 89 7.24 -4.69 7.78
N PRO A 90 7.99 -5.79 7.93
CA PRO A 90 8.19 -6.77 6.87
C PRO A 90 6.92 -7.50 6.42
N GLY A 91 5.89 -7.59 7.28
CA GLY A 91 4.58 -8.17 6.96
C GLY A 91 3.65 -7.23 6.20
N ALA A 92 4.03 -5.95 6.04
CA ALA A 92 3.19 -4.98 5.37
C ALA A 92 3.04 -5.29 3.87
N HIS A 93 1.84 -5.01 3.37
CA HIS A 93 1.51 -5.09 1.95
C HIS A 93 1.49 -3.69 1.34
N PHE A 94 1.82 -3.58 0.05
CA PHE A 94 1.80 -2.32 -0.67
C PHE A 94 0.86 -2.46 -1.86
N ALA A 95 -0.14 -1.58 -1.91
CA ALA A 95 -1.07 -1.48 -3.02
C ALA A 95 -0.81 -0.19 -3.80
N SER A 96 -1.22 -0.17 -5.07
CA SER A 96 -1.15 1.01 -5.92
C SER A 96 -2.46 1.81 -5.93
N ASP A 97 -3.58 1.18 -5.56
CA ASP A 97 -4.89 1.81 -5.59
C ASP A 97 -5.22 2.49 -4.25
N PRO A 98 -5.28 3.84 -4.20
CA PRO A 98 -5.61 4.56 -2.97
C PRO A 98 -7.07 4.41 -2.56
N ALA A 99 -7.96 4.00 -3.47
CA ALA A 99 -9.39 3.84 -3.23
C ALA A 99 -9.76 2.47 -2.62
N ALA A 100 -8.81 1.55 -2.54
CA ALA A 100 -9.03 0.22 -2.01
C ALA A 100 -9.49 0.28 -0.54
N PRO A 101 -10.45 -0.58 -0.14
CA PRO A 101 -10.96 -0.58 1.23
C PRO A 101 -9.87 -1.02 2.22
N GLY A 102 -9.80 -0.34 3.36
CA GLY A 102 -8.89 -0.71 4.46
C GLY A 102 -7.42 -0.35 4.25
N VAL A 103 -7.07 0.39 3.19
CA VAL A 103 -5.69 0.83 2.97
C VAL A 103 -5.32 2.01 3.86
N ILE A 104 -4.07 2.03 4.32
CA ILE A 104 -3.46 3.17 5.01
C ILE A 104 -2.74 4.00 3.95
N ARG A 105 -3.20 5.22 3.75
CA ARG A 105 -2.54 6.17 2.84
C ARG A 105 -1.37 6.79 3.56
N VAL A 106 -0.20 6.74 2.95
CA VAL A 106 1.01 7.35 3.48
C VAL A 106 1.41 8.47 2.55
N THR A 107 1.40 9.71 3.06
CA THR A 107 1.83 10.88 2.28
C THR A 107 3.20 11.35 2.78
N PRO A 108 4.27 11.14 2.01
CA PRO A 108 5.57 11.74 2.28
C PRO A 108 5.54 13.23 1.96
N GLN A 109 5.97 14.04 2.92
CA GLN A 109 6.03 15.48 2.80
C GLN A 109 7.45 15.97 3.08
N MET A 110 7.95 16.86 2.23
CA MET A 110 9.18 17.58 2.45
C MET A 110 8.84 19.00 2.88
N LEU A 111 9.33 19.41 4.04
CA LEU A 111 9.17 20.78 4.52
C LEU A 111 10.39 21.57 4.07
N ALA A 112 10.17 22.47 3.13
CA ALA A 112 11.20 23.37 2.65
C ALA A 112 11.57 24.38 3.74
N PRO A 113 12.87 24.72 3.90
CA PRO A 113 13.28 25.81 4.75
C PRO A 113 12.67 27.12 4.26
N SER A 114 12.47 28.08 5.17
CA SER A 114 12.03 29.43 4.81
C SER A 114 13.12 30.25 4.09
N ALA A 115 14.39 29.88 4.28
CA ALA A 115 15.55 30.52 3.64
C ALA A 115 16.72 29.52 3.50
N LEU A 116 17.50 29.66 2.43
CA LEU A 116 18.72 28.88 2.21
C LEU A 116 19.90 29.54 2.92
N VAL A 117 20.08 29.19 4.19
CA VAL A 117 21.24 29.57 5.00
C VAL A 117 22.07 28.33 5.34
N PRO A 118 23.37 28.46 5.64
CA PRO A 118 24.24 27.30 5.91
C PRO A 118 23.79 26.41 7.07
N TRP A 119 23.07 27.00 8.03
CA TRP A 119 22.47 26.32 9.18
C TRP A 119 20.98 26.00 8.98
N ALA A 120 20.47 26.07 7.75
CA ALA A 120 19.09 25.74 7.44
C ALA A 120 18.81 24.26 7.72
N THR A 121 17.59 23.99 8.14
CA THR A 121 17.08 22.63 8.29
C THR A 121 16.04 22.35 7.22
N ILE A 122 16.02 21.12 6.74
CA ILE A 122 14.94 20.59 5.92
C ILE A 122 14.11 19.65 6.79
N GLY A 123 12.79 19.76 6.72
CA GLY A 123 11.93 18.83 7.42
C GLY A 123 11.49 17.70 6.51
N ALA A 124 11.29 16.53 7.09
CA ALA A 124 10.54 15.46 6.46
C ALA A 124 9.39 15.06 7.38
N ARG A 125 8.25 14.75 6.77
CA ARG A 125 7.03 14.40 7.47
C ARG A 125 6.32 13.25 6.77
N TRP A 126 5.79 12.33 7.54
CA TRP A 126 4.82 11.35 7.09
C TRP A 126 3.46 11.65 7.67
N VAL A 127 2.44 11.58 6.83
CA VAL A 127 1.04 11.62 7.24
C VAL A 127 0.42 10.28 6.87
N PHE A 128 0.04 9.51 7.89
CA PHE A 128 -0.66 8.25 7.76
C PHE A 128 -2.14 8.50 7.97
N GLN A 129 -2.93 8.19 6.95
CA GLN A 129 -4.37 8.34 6.98
C GLN A 129 -4.98 6.95 6.85
N ALA A 130 -5.60 6.50 7.93
CA ALA A 130 -6.26 5.20 7.98
C ALA A 130 -7.78 5.39 8.13
N PRO A 131 -8.60 4.57 7.47
CA PRO A 131 -10.04 4.75 7.48
C PRO A 131 -10.60 4.62 8.89
N GLY A 132 -11.39 5.61 9.33
CA GLY A 132 -12.03 5.62 10.65
C GLY A 132 -11.09 5.94 11.82
N MET A 133 -9.89 6.47 11.56
CA MET A 133 -8.89 6.80 12.57
C MET A 133 -8.34 8.22 12.39
N PRO A 134 -7.83 8.87 13.46
CA PRO A 134 -7.12 10.12 13.33
C PRO A 134 -5.81 9.92 12.54
N ASP A 135 -5.39 10.97 11.85
CA ASP A 135 -4.12 10.95 11.11
C ASP A 135 -2.94 10.80 12.08
N LEU A 136 -2.07 9.82 11.82
CA LEU A 136 -0.78 9.71 12.51
C LEU A 136 0.24 10.54 11.73
N VAL A 137 0.79 11.55 12.39
CA VAL A 137 1.78 12.45 11.80
C VAL A 137 3.12 12.23 12.48
N LEU A 138 4.13 11.89 11.69
CA LEU A 138 5.53 11.85 12.12
C LEU A 138 6.29 12.96 11.42
N GLN A 139 7.09 13.72 12.16
CA GLN A 139 7.87 14.81 11.59
C GLN A 139 9.24 14.88 12.25
N GLN A 140 10.27 15.04 11.44
CA GLN A 140 11.63 15.23 11.89
C GLN A 140 12.32 16.30 11.05
N GLN A 141 13.18 17.08 11.70
CA GLN A 141 14.03 18.07 11.03
C GLN A 141 15.43 17.52 10.90
N PHE A 142 16.05 17.82 9.76
CA PHE A 142 17.41 17.40 9.44
C PHE A 142 18.21 18.63 9.04
N GLY A 143 19.47 18.69 9.47
CA GLY A 143 20.39 19.72 8.97
C GLY A 143 20.57 19.56 7.46
N LEU A 144 20.46 20.66 6.71
CA LEU A 144 20.57 20.63 5.25
C LEU A 144 21.91 20.02 4.80
N LEU A 145 23.00 20.35 5.50
CA LEU A 145 24.32 19.79 5.24
C LEU A 145 24.34 18.26 5.44
N THR A 146 23.73 17.74 6.52
CA THR A 146 23.67 16.30 6.80
C THR A 146 22.95 15.55 5.69
N VAL A 147 21.80 16.06 5.24
CA VAL A 147 21.04 15.46 4.13
C VAL A 147 21.83 15.54 2.83
N TYR A 148 22.47 16.67 2.57
CA TYR A 148 23.30 16.87 1.38
C TYR A 148 24.50 15.91 1.32
N LEU A 149 25.14 15.60 2.45
CA LEU A 149 26.22 14.63 2.53
C LEU A 149 25.80 13.21 2.10
N HIS A 150 24.54 12.84 2.31
CA HIS A 150 23.99 11.56 1.87
C HIS A 150 23.63 11.52 0.38
N ARG A 151 23.62 12.67 -0.31
CA ARG A 151 23.37 12.82 -1.76
C ARG A 151 22.22 11.94 -2.26
N ALA A 152 22.52 10.90 -3.04
CA ALA A 152 21.54 10.01 -3.66
C ALA A 152 20.77 9.15 -2.64
N GLU A 153 21.33 8.92 -1.45
CA GLU A 153 20.72 8.15 -0.37
C GLU A 153 20.03 9.04 0.67
N ALA A 154 19.96 10.35 0.42
CA ALA A 154 19.37 11.32 1.34
C ALA A 154 17.94 10.96 1.75
N ALA A 155 17.10 10.58 0.78
CA ALA A 155 15.72 10.17 1.05
C ALA A 155 15.67 8.88 1.87
N ASN A 156 16.47 7.87 1.51
CA ASN A 156 16.58 6.63 2.28
C ASN A 156 16.97 6.90 3.74
N PHE A 157 18.03 7.68 3.99
CA PHE A 157 18.46 8.06 5.35
C PHE A 157 17.34 8.75 6.14
N VAL A 158 16.70 9.76 5.53
CA VAL A 158 15.63 10.54 6.17
C VAL A 158 14.43 9.67 6.53
N PHE A 159 13.98 8.79 5.63
CA PHE A 159 12.82 7.95 5.87
C PHE A 159 13.11 6.77 6.78
N ASP A 160 14.35 6.27 6.84
CA ASP A 160 14.77 5.30 7.84
C ASP A 160 14.70 5.91 9.25
N GLN A 161 15.19 7.14 9.42
CA GLN A 161 15.08 7.89 10.67
C GLN A 161 13.62 8.13 11.08
N LEU A 162 12.75 8.52 10.16
CA LEU A 162 11.31 8.63 10.42
C LEU A 162 10.69 7.29 10.79
N ALA A 163 11.11 6.19 10.15
CA ALA A 163 10.60 4.86 10.45
C ALA A 163 10.96 4.39 11.86
N GLN A 164 12.08 4.84 12.42
CA GLN A 164 12.46 4.54 13.81
C GLN A 164 11.51 5.19 14.84
N GLN A 165 10.72 6.20 14.44
CA GLN A 165 9.72 6.85 15.29
C GLN A 165 8.35 6.16 15.24
N LEU A 166 8.18 5.16 14.37
CA LEU A 166 6.95 4.39 14.28
C LEU A 166 6.82 3.41 15.47
N PRO A 167 5.57 3.09 15.88
CA PRO A 167 5.31 2.18 17.00
C PRO A 167 5.66 0.70 16.71
#